data_AF-A0A7N0V6E1-F1
#
_entry.id   AF-A0A7N0V6E1-F1
#
_cell.length_a   1.000
_cell.length_b   1.000
_cell.length_c   1.000
_cell.angle_alpha   90.00
_cell.angle_beta   90.00
_cell.angle_gamma   90.00
#
_symmetry.space_group_name_H-M   'P 1'
#
loop_
_entity.id
_entity.type
_entity.pdbx_description
1 polymer ?
#
loop_
_entity_poly.entity_id
_entity_poly.type
_entity_poly.pdbx_seq_one_letter_code
_entity_poly.pdbx_strand_id
1 'polypeptide(L)'
;MIVRLVKLVVLLITVQLQLSAQLRPSHPAHDAVRRVNGGIGGPYIGLLMAFPTEEMALVASGLFVADGDIPWIELAGRRFNVGKMKGVDVIYVMSGELTLNAGMTVQILVDTFHIRGVVHYGIAGSSNSSLNIGDVSIMKYVAFTGSWKWKEYESEASGKVTELKFGDYDLPTKGENLLAKIKFTPQQLYMNGKPMQEVFWLAIELKWYEMAASLKVILLRLSESHF
;
A
#
# COMPACT_ATOMS: atom_id res chain seq x y z
N MET A 1 -28.21 -39.74 20.51
CA MET A 1 -27.96 -39.31 19.11
C MET A 1 -28.05 -37.79 18.94
N ILE A 2 -29.13 -37.16 19.42
CA ILE A 2 -29.37 -35.70 19.32
C ILE A 2 -28.24 -34.85 19.94
N VAL A 3 -27.72 -35.22 21.12
CA VAL A 3 -26.65 -34.46 21.80
C VAL A 3 -25.33 -34.44 21.01
N ARG A 4 -25.03 -35.50 20.25
CA ARG A 4 -23.83 -35.54 19.38
C ARG A 4 -24.01 -34.68 18.13
N LEU A 5 -25.24 -34.63 17.59
CA LEU A 5 -25.57 -33.80 16.43
C LEU A 5 -25.51 -32.30 16.77
N VAL A 6 -26.04 -31.91 17.94
CA VAL A 6 -25.96 -30.51 18.41
C VAL A 6 -24.51 -30.08 18.66
N LYS A 7 -23.68 -30.93 19.26
CA LYS A 7 -22.24 -30.62 19.42
C LYS A 7 -21.50 -30.47 18.09
N LEU A 8 -21.84 -31.29 17.10
CA LEU A 8 -21.22 -31.20 15.77
C LEU A 8 -21.66 -29.94 15.01
N VAL A 9 -22.94 -29.55 15.13
CA VAL A 9 -23.47 -28.32 14.53
C VAL A 9 -22.87 -27.08 15.21
N VAL A 10 -22.75 -27.07 16.54
CA VAL A 10 -22.08 -25.97 17.27
C VAL A 10 -20.60 -25.90 16.89
N LEU A 11 -19.90 -27.03 16.76
CA LEU A 11 -18.51 -27.07 16.32
C LEU A 11 -18.35 -26.60 14.85
N LEU A 12 -19.28 -26.92 13.96
CA LEU A 12 -19.27 -26.43 12.59
C LEU A 12 -19.56 -24.92 12.52
N ILE A 13 -20.45 -24.41 13.36
CA ILE A 13 -20.73 -22.97 13.47
C ILE A 13 -19.53 -22.21 14.04
N THR A 14 -18.77 -22.80 14.99
CA THR A 14 -17.54 -22.16 15.50
C THR A 14 -16.36 -22.25 14.52
N VAL A 15 -16.31 -23.27 13.66
CA VAL A 15 -15.28 -23.43 12.62
C VAL A 15 -15.52 -22.52 11.40
N GLN A 16 -16.74 -21.99 11.22
CA GLN A 16 -17.07 -21.05 10.14
C GLN A 16 -16.82 -19.57 10.47
N LEU A 17 -16.31 -19.24 11.65
CA LEU A 17 -15.75 -17.91 11.91
C LEU A 17 -14.44 -17.80 11.13
N GLN A 18 -14.55 -17.44 9.85
CA GLN A 18 -13.41 -16.94 9.10
C GLN A 18 -12.79 -15.83 9.94
N LEU A 19 -11.53 -16.03 10.36
CA LEU A 19 -10.70 -15.03 11.02
C LEU A 19 -10.46 -13.88 10.04
N SER A 20 -11.48 -13.06 9.86
CA SER A 20 -11.32 -11.67 9.47
C SER A 20 -10.99 -10.94 10.76
N ALA A 21 -9.92 -10.17 10.78
CA ALA A 21 -9.52 -9.35 11.91
C ALA A 21 -10.52 -8.19 12.12
N GLN A 22 -11.77 -8.54 12.43
CA GLN A 22 -12.77 -7.58 12.81
C GLN A 22 -12.36 -6.98 14.15
N LEU A 23 -12.61 -5.67 14.30
CA LEU A 23 -12.44 -5.00 15.58
C LEU A 23 -13.17 -5.79 16.66
N ARG A 24 -12.59 -5.81 17.87
CA ARG A 24 -13.27 -6.46 19.00
C ARG A 24 -14.63 -5.78 19.23
N PRO A 25 -15.67 -6.51 19.66
CA PRO A 25 -16.98 -5.92 19.98
C PRO A 25 -16.91 -4.79 21.01
N SER A 26 -15.89 -4.80 21.88
CA SER A 26 -15.64 -3.75 22.87
C SER A 26 -14.97 -2.49 22.32
N HIS A 27 -14.52 -2.49 21.05
CA HIS A 27 -13.86 -1.34 20.45
C HIS A 27 -14.92 -0.26 20.12
N PRO A 28 -14.68 1.03 20.46
CA PRO A 28 -15.68 2.08 20.22
C PRO A 28 -16.14 2.21 18.77
N ALA A 29 -15.25 1.95 17.81
CA ALA A 29 -15.57 1.99 16.38
C ALA A 29 -16.23 0.71 15.83
N HIS A 30 -16.47 -0.32 16.66
CA HIS A 30 -16.97 -1.62 16.19
C HIS A 30 -18.30 -1.51 15.43
N ASP A 31 -19.29 -0.83 16.00
CA ASP A 31 -20.59 -0.69 15.35
C ASP A 31 -20.54 0.17 14.09
N ALA A 32 -19.71 1.21 14.08
CA ALA A 32 -19.51 2.03 12.88
C ALA A 32 -18.91 1.19 11.74
N VAL A 33 -17.85 0.42 12.03
CA VAL A 33 -17.23 -0.48 11.05
C VAL A 33 -18.21 -1.56 10.57
N ARG A 34 -18.99 -2.14 11.48
CA ARG A 34 -20.02 -3.13 11.13
C ARG A 34 -21.07 -2.55 10.18
N ARG A 35 -21.50 -1.30 10.39
CA ARG A 35 -22.44 -0.60 9.51
C ARG A 35 -21.82 -0.28 8.14
N VAL A 36 -20.58 0.21 8.11
CA VAL A 36 -19.84 0.43 6.87
C VAL A 36 -19.76 -0.87 6.05
N ASN A 37 -19.37 -1.98 6.68
CA ASN A 37 -19.22 -3.26 5.99
C ASN A 37 -20.54 -3.97 5.65
N GLY A 38 -21.65 -3.65 6.34
CA GLY A 38 -22.88 -4.44 6.31
C GLY A 38 -24.15 -3.71 5.85
N GLY A 39 -24.12 -2.39 5.65
CA GLY A 39 -25.34 -1.63 5.35
C GLY A 39 -25.18 -0.33 4.58
N ILE A 40 -23.96 0.18 4.41
CA ILE A 40 -23.71 1.45 3.68
C ILE A 40 -23.33 1.17 2.21
N GLY A 41 -22.48 0.18 1.96
CA GLY A 41 -22.05 -0.19 0.61
C GLY A 41 -20.99 -1.27 0.59
N GLY A 42 -20.20 -1.28 -0.48
CA GLY A 42 -19.05 -2.16 -0.66
C GLY A 42 -19.31 -3.34 -1.61
N PRO A 43 -18.25 -4.08 -1.99
CA PRO A 43 -16.87 -3.92 -1.53
C PRO A 43 -16.22 -2.63 -2.08
N TYR A 44 -15.42 -1.99 -1.24
CA TYR A 44 -14.85 -0.67 -1.46
C TYR A 44 -13.53 -0.74 -2.26
N ILE A 45 -13.22 0.33 -2.98
CA ILE A 45 -11.87 0.62 -3.44
C ILE A 45 -11.15 1.42 -2.35
N GLY A 46 -10.02 0.90 -1.88
CA GLY A 46 -9.12 1.64 -1.00
C GLY A 46 -8.31 2.65 -1.79
N LEU A 47 -8.43 3.94 -1.50
CA LEU A 47 -7.66 5.00 -2.16
C LEU A 47 -6.62 5.57 -1.20
N LEU A 48 -5.35 5.39 -1.50
CA LEU A 48 -4.24 5.80 -0.64
C LEU A 48 -3.47 6.98 -1.22
N MET A 49 -3.11 7.89 -0.33
CA MET A 49 -2.28 9.06 -0.57
C MET A 49 -1.28 9.20 0.57
N ALA A 50 -0.08 9.72 0.29
CA ALA A 50 0.97 9.87 1.28
C ALA A 50 1.10 11.33 1.76
N PHE A 51 0.83 12.31 0.89
CA PHE A 51 1.17 13.71 1.12
C PHE A 51 -0.06 14.64 1.04
N PRO A 52 -0.18 15.69 1.89
CA PRO A 52 -1.40 16.52 1.95
C PRO A 52 -1.84 17.15 0.63
N THR A 53 -0.91 17.47 -0.27
CA THR A 53 -1.25 18.05 -1.60
C THR A 53 -2.07 17.10 -2.46
N GLU A 54 -1.91 15.79 -2.27
CA GLU A 54 -2.64 14.76 -3.01
C GLU A 54 -4.10 14.70 -2.55
N GLU A 55 -4.34 14.83 -1.24
CA GLU A 55 -5.68 14.92 -0.66
C GLU A 55 -6.36 16.23 -1.03
N MET A 56 -5.62 17.36 -0.97
CA MET A 56 -6.15 18.65 -1.39
C MET A 56 -6.63 18.61 -2.85
N ALA A 57 -5.89 17.96 -3.74
CA ALA A 57 -6.31 17.78 -5.13
C ALA A 57 -7.60 16.96 -5.25
N LEU A 58 -7.75 15.89 -4.46
CA LEU A 58 -8.99 15.09 -4.42
C LEU A 58 -10.18 15.92 -3.93
N VAL A 59 -10.00 16.65 -2.82
CA VAL A 59 -11.05 17.50 -2.24
C VAL A 59 -11.45 18.61 -3.21
N ALA A 60 -10.48 19.32 -3.79
CA ALA A 60 -10.70 20.39 -4.76
C ALA A 60 -11.42 19.90 -6.03
N SER A 61 -11.21 18.63 -6.41
CA SER A 61 -11.89 18.05 -7.57
C SER A 61 -13.41 17.88 -7.38
N GLY A 62 -13.90 17.84 -6.14
CA GLY A 62 -15.30 17.55 -5.82
C GLY A 62 -15.77 16.15 -6.24
N LEU A 63 -14.86 15.25 -6.61
CA LEU A 63 -15.21 13.90 -7.11
C LEU A 63 -15.65 12.96 -6.01
N PHE A 64 -15.18 13.17 -4.79
CA PHE A 64 -15.53 12.36 -3.63
C PHE A 64 -16.74 12.97 -2.90
N VAL A 65 -17.76 12.14 -2.71
CA VAL A 65 -18.94 12.48 -1.92
C VAL A 65 -18.92 11.61 -0.67
N ALA A 66 -18.75 12.24 0.49
CA ALA A 66 -18.77 11.55 1.78
C ALA A 66 -20.12 10.89 2.04
N ASP A 67 -20.11 9.78 2.75
CA ASP A 67 -21.34 9.14 3.22
C ASP A 67 -22.09 10.05 4.20
N GLY A 68 -23.42 10.07 4.11
CA GLY A 68 -24.25 10.99 4.90
C GLY A 68 -24.42 10.60 6.36
N ASP A 69 -24.16 9.34 6.71
CA ASP A 69 -24.37 8.78 8.04
C ASP A 69 -23.01 8.54 8.74
N ILE A 70 -22.06 7.92 8.03
CA ILE A 70 -20.70 7.67 8.52
C ILE A 70 -19.68 8.24 7.53
N PRO A 71 -19.40 9.56 7.56
CA PRO A 71 -18.47 10.19 6.60
C PRO A 71 -17.02 9.74 6.79
N TRP A 72 -16.65 9.29 8.00
CA TRP A 72 -15.32 8.77 8.29
C TRP A 72 -15.31 7.90 9.54
N ILE A 73 -14.24 7.10 9.69
CA ILE A 73 -13.90 6.36 10.92
C ILE A 73 -12.43 6.60 11.24
N GLU A 74 -12.11 6.90 12.51
CA GLU A 74 -10.73 7.06 12.98
C GLU A 74 -10.23 5.79 13.67
N LEU A 75 -9.09 5.27 13.19
CA LEU A 75 -8.44 4.07 13.73
C LEU A 75 -6.93 4.27 13.74
N ALA A 76 -6.30 3.98 14.89
CA ALA A 76 -4.84 4.08 15.07
C ALA A 76 -4.23 5.39 14.53
N GLY A 77 -4.90 6.52 14.82
CA GLY A 77 -4.47 7.86 14.41
C GLY A 77 -4.68 8.20 12.94
N ARG A 78 -5.46 7.40 12.20
CA ARG A 78 -5.74 7.60 10.77
C ARG A 78 -7.25 7.76 10.55
N ARG A 79 -7.62 8.70 9.69
CA ARG A 79 -9.00 8.90 9.27
C ARG A 79 -9.27 8.17 7.96
N PHE A 80 -10.16 7.18 8.02
CA PHE A 80 -10.68 6.45 6.88
C PHE A 80 -11.96 7.12 6.44
N ASN A 81 -11.90 7.92 5.36
CA ASN A 81 -13.04 8.66 4.84
C ASN A 81 -13.90 7.74 3.98
N VAL A 82 -15.17 7.60 4.31
CA VAL A 82 -16.10 6.66 3.68
C VAL A 82 -17.03 7.43 2.77
N GLY A 83 -17.18 6.98 1.52
CA GLY A 83 -18.04 7.64 0.57
C GLY A 83 -18.03 7.01 -0.81
N LYS A 84 -18.33 7.81 -1.82
CA LYS A 84 -18.41 7.38 -3.21
C LYS A 84 -17.69 8.33 -4.16
N MET A 85 -17.15 7.78 -5.23
CA MET A 85 -16.64 8.53 -6.39
C MET A 85 -17.30 8.01 -7.66
N LYS A 86 -18.07 8.85 -8.36
CA LYS A 86 -18.83 8.46 -9.56
C LYS A 86 -19.66 7.17 -9.36
N GLY A 87 -20.27 7.02 -8.18
CA GLY A 87 -21.08 5.85 -7.82
C GLY A 87 -20.30 4.63 -7.34
N VAL A 88 -18.96 4.63 -7.42
CA VAL A 88 -18.10 3.58 -6.86
C VAL A 88 -17.88 3.84 -5.37
N ASP A 89 -18.08 2.81 -4.55
CA ASP A 89 -17.78 2.84 -3.12
C ASP A 89 -16.26 2.97 -2.88
N VAL A 90 -15.85 4.02 -2.18
CA VAL A 90 -14.44 4.36 -1.94
C VAL A 90 -14.23 4.61 -0.45
N ILE A 91 -13.15 4.06 0.08
CA ILE A 91 -12.57 4.50 1.35
C ILE A 91 -11.21 5.08 1.05
N TYR A 92 -11.03 6.38 1.27
CA TYR A 92 -9.73 7.01 1.11
C TYR A 92 -9.07 7.31 2.45
N VAL A 93 -7.75 7.18 2.51
CA VAL A 93 -6.97 7.37 3.74
C VAL A 93 -5.58 7.91 3.43
N MET A 94 -5.11 8.84 4.26
CA MET A 94 -3.73 9.30 4.26
C MET A 94 -2.84 8.26 4.94
N SER A 95 -1.92 7.66 4.21
CA SER A 95 -0.98 6.68 4.78
C SER A 95 0.12 7.33 5.59
N GLY A 96 0.51 8.55 5.21
CA GLY A 96 1.79 9.16 5.57
C GLY A 96 2.94 8.59 4.74
N GLU A 97 4.12 9.18 4.91
CA GLU A 97 5.33 8.82 4.16
C GLU A 97 6.03 7.58 4.72
N LEU A 98 6.84 6.94 3.88
CA LEU A 98 7.64 5.73 4.14
C LEU A 98 6.84 4.43 4.22
N THR A 99 7.53 3.33 3.89
CA THR A 99 6.94 2.00 3.71
C THR A 99 6.26 1.45 4.97
N LEU A 100 6.77 1.78 6.17
CA LEU A 100 6.17 1.32 7.42
C LEU A 100 4.76 1.90 7.63
N ASN A 101 4.60 3.20 7.39
CA ASN A 101 3.33 3.89 7.50
C ASN A 101 2.33 3.41 6.44
N ALA A 102 2.78 3.25 5.20
CA ALA A 102 1.97 2.65 4.13
C ALA A 102 1.51 1.24 4.49
N GLY A 103 2.43 0.38 4.94
CA GLY A 103 2.14 -0.99 5.34
C GLY A 103 1.13 -1.10 6.48
N MET A 104 1.31 -0.33 7.55
CA MET A 104 0.34 -0.30 8.67
C MET A 104 -1.04 0.20 8.22
N THR A 105 -1.08 1.23 7.38
CA THR A 105 -2.34 1.80 6.88
C THR A 105 -3.10 0.80 6.03
N VAL A 106 -2.42 0.15 5.07
CA VAL A 106 -3.02 -0.88 4.22
C VAL A 106 -3.49 -2.06 5.06
N GLN A 107 -2.70 -2.51 6.03
CA GLN A 107 -3.07 -3.61 6.90
C GLN A 107 -4.36 -3.30 7.67
N ILE A 108 -4.45 -2.13 8.31
CA ILE A 108 -5.67 -1.69 9.01
C ILE A 108 -6.85 -1.61 8.02
N LEU A 109 -6.63 -1.05 6.83
CA LEU A 109 -7.65 -0.88 5.81
C LEU A 109 -8.27 -2.23 5.39
N VAL A 110 -7.45 -3.21 5.03
CA VAL A 110 -7.93 -4.51 4.51
C VAL A 110 -8.45 -5.44 5.61
N ASP A 111 -7.95 -5.32 6.84
CA ASP A 111 -8.44 -6.10 7.98
C ASP A 111 -9.78 -5.59 8.49
N THR A 112 -9.99 -4.27 8.42
CA THR A 112 -11.16 -3.61 9.00
C THR A 112 -12.34 -3.55 8.02
N PHE A 113 -12.08 -3.29 6.75
CA PHE A 113 -13.11 -2.98 5.77
C PHE A 113 -13.21 -4.02 4.65
N HIS A 114 -14.38 -4.14 4.03
CA HIS A 114 -14.56 -4.99 2.84
C HIS A 114 -13.92 -4.36 1.59
N ILE A 115 -12.61 -4.50 1.44
CA ILE A 115 -11.83 -3.91 0.35
C ILE A 115 -11.71 -4.88 -0.84
N ARG A 116 -12.04 -4.40 -2.05
CA ARG A 116 -11.83 -5.12 -3.32
C ARG A 116 -10.41 -4.99 -3.85
N GLY A 117 -9.80 -3.84 -3.64
CA GLY A 117 -8.46 -3.53 -4.13
C GLY A 117 -8.01 -2.16 -3.65
N VAL A 118 -6.71 -1.92 -3.76
CA VAL A 118 -6.05 -0.69 -3.32
C VAL A 118 -5.47 0.04 -4.52
N VAL A 119 -5.80 1.32 -4.64
CA VAL A 119 -5.19 2.27 -5.57
C VAL A 119 -4.37 3.25 -4.74
N HIS A 120 -3.08 3.33 -5.02
CA HIS A 120 -2.20 4.35 -4.45
C HIS A 120 -1.81 5.31 -5.57
N TYR A 121 -1.99 6.61 -5.36
CA TYR A 121 -1.47 7.63 -6.26
C TYR A 121 -0.67 8.66 -5.49
N GLY A 122 0.20 9.37 -6.18
CA GLY A 122 0.99 10.44 -5.60
C GLY A 122 1.94 11.07 -6.59
N ILE A 123 2.81 11.93 -6.07
CA ILE A 123 3.87 12.59 -6.84
C ILE A 123 5.21 11.87 -6.66
N ALA A 124 6.00 11.80 -7.74
CA ALA A 124 7.32 11.18 -7.71
C ALA A 124 8.30 11.89 -8.63
N GLY A 125 9.59 11.84 -8.28
CA GLY A 125 10.67 12.16 -9.19
C GLY A 125 10.91 11.02 -10.19
N SER A 126 11.46 11.34 -11.36
CA SER A 126 11.81 10.35 -12.39
C SER A 126 13.33 10.27 -12.57
N SER A 127 13.85 9.04 -12.61
CA SER A 127 15.20 8.74 -13.12
C SER A 127 15.20 8.40 -14.62
N ASN A 128 14.02 8.32 -15.24
CA ASN A 128 13.87 8.11 -16.68
C ASN A 128 13.88 9.48 -17.39
N SER A 129 14.94 9.74 -18.16
CA SER A 129 15.14 10.98 -18.90
C SER A 129 14.16 11.21 -20.05
N SER A 130 13.36 10.20 -20.40
CA SER A 130 12.29 10.31 -21.40
C SER A 130 10.96 10.79 -20.83
N LEU A 131 10.82 10.88 -19.49
CA LEU A 131 9.62 11.41 -18.84
C LEU A 131 9.79 12.90 -18.54
N ASN A 132 8.72 13.66 -18.76
CA ASN A 132 8.64 15.09 -18.49
C ASN A 132 7.90 15.37 -17.17
N ILE A 133 8.08 16.58 -16.65
CA ILE A 133 7.29 17.07 -15.52
C ILE A 133 5.81 17.08 -15.92
N GLY A 134 4.97 16.46 -15.09
CA GLY A 134 3.53 16.35 -15.33
C GLY A 134 3.11 15.05 -16.02
N ASP A 135 4.05 14.22 -16.45
CA ASP A 135 3.72 12.89 -16.98
C ASP A 135 3.12 12.00 -15.88
N VAL A 136 2.05 11.30 -16.22
CA VAL A 136 1.45 10.28 -15.35
C VAL A 136 2.04 8.93 -15.73
N SER A 137 2.70 8.28 -14.77
CA SER A 137 3.32 6.97 -14.96
C SER A 137 2.57 5.89 -14.21
N ILE A 138 2.47 4.71 -14.82
CA ILE A 138 1.82 3.53 -14.24
C ILE A 138 2.90 2.48 -14.05
N MET A 139 3.17 2.15 -12.79
CA MET A 139 4.21 1.19 -12.44
C MET A 139 3.77 -0.24 -12.75
N LYS A 140 4.64 -0.99 -13.44
CA LYS A 140 4.47 -2.44 -13.65
C LYS A 140 5.13 -3.25 -12.52
N TYR A 141 6.17 -2.69 -11.92
CA TYR A 141 6.94 -3.31 -10.83
C TYR A 141 7.32 -2.26 -9.80
N VAL A 142 7.50 -2.71 -8.55
CA VAL A 142 8.06 -1.94 -7.44
C VAL A 142 9.35 -2.62 -6.99
N ALA A 143 10.45 -1.86 -6.88
CA ALA A 143 11.71 -2.37 -6.32
C ALA A 143 11.84 -2.01 -4.85
N PHE A 144 12.35 -2.95 -4.05
CA PHE A 144 12.75 -2.68 -2.67
C PHE A 144 14.23 -2.32 -2.60
N THR A 145 14.54 -1.02 -2.46
CA THR A 145 15.91 -0.51 -2.53
C THR A 145 16.51 -0.12 -1.18
N GLY A 146 15.77 -0.28 -0.07
CA GLY A 146 16.12 0.34 1.21
C GLY A 146 16.98 -0.50 2.17
N SER A 147 17.27 -1.78 1.88
CA SER A 147 17.92 -2.66 2.85
C SER A 147 19.40 -2.89 2.54
N TRP A 148 20.26 -2.13 3.21
CA TRP A 148 21.71 -2.20 3.07
C TRP A 148 22.38 -2.38 4.41
N LYS A 149 23.46 -3.15 4.44
CA LYS A 149 24.31 -3.34 5.63
C LYS A 149 25.75 -3.07 5.27
N TRP A 150 26.45 -2.32 6.11
CA TRP A 150 27.90 -2.23 6.04
C TRP A 150 28.52 -3.60 6.28
N LYS A 151 29.54 -3.92 5.51
CA LYS A 151 30.38 -5.11 5.70
C LYS A 151 31.57 -4.74 6.59
N GLU A 152 32.12 -5.75 7.26
CA GLU A 152 33.36 -5.59 8.00
C GLU A 152 34.47 -5.10 7.08
N TYR A 153 35.28 -4.18 7.61
CA TYR A 153 36.45 -3.64 6.92
C TYR A 153 37.40 -4.78 6.54
N GLU A 154 38.00 -4.71 5.36
CA GLU A 154 38.88 -5.75 4.78
C GLU A 154 38.26 -7.15 4.55
N SER A 155 36.95 -7.34 4.80
CA SER A 155 36.30 -8.62 4.51
C SER A 155 36.36 -8.98 3.01
N GLU A 156 36.57 -10.26 2.70
CA GLU A 156 36.61 -10.74 1.32
C GLU A 156 35.30 -10.43 0.58
N ALA A 157 35.42 -10.01 -0.68
CA ALA A 157 34.26 -9.82 -1.53
C ALA A 157 33.63 -11.19 -1.82
N SER A 158 32.32 -11.33 -1.61
CA SER A 158 31.63 -12.58 -1.91
C SER A 158 31.48 -12.83 -3.42
N GLY A 159 31.81 -11.84 -4.25
CA GLY A 159 31.62 -11.86 -5.70
C GLY A 159 30.15 -11.81 -6.14
N LYS A 160 29.21 -11.61 -5.20
CA LYS A 160 27.78 -11.56 -5.48
C LYS A 160 27.35 -10.16 -5.90
N VAL A 161 26.39 -10.09 -6.84
CA VAL A 161 25.78 -8.85 -7.36
C VAL A 161 25.13 -7.99 -6.26
N THR A 162 24.90 -8.54 -5.07
CA THR A 162 24.34 -7.83 -3.91
C THR A 162 25.35 -6.98 -3.14
N GLU A 163 26.63 -6.94 -3.53
CA GLU A 163 27.66 -6.16 -2.83
C GLU A 163 28.14 -4.98 -3.67
N LEU A 164 28.26 -3.82 -3.03
CA LEU A 164 28.83 -2.60 -3.63
C LEU A 164 30.08 -2.21 -2.85
N LYS A 165 31.19 -2.03 -3.55
CA LYS A 165 32.46 -1.53 -3.01
C LYS A 165 32.63 -0.07 -3.41
N PHE A 166 32.72 0.83 -2.43
CA PHE A 166 32.79 2.27 -2.69
C PHE A 166 34.02 2.66 -3.49
N GLY A 167 35.15 2.03 -3.18
CA GLY A 167 36.42 2.25 -3.86
C GLY A 167 36.42 2.09 -5.37
N ASP A 168 35.48 1.31 -5.92
CA ASP A 168 35.34 1.09 -7.36
C ASP A 168 34.73 2.31 -8.08
N TYR A 169 34.18 3.26 -7.32
CA TYR A 169 33.52 4.49 -7.77
C TYR A 169 34.27 5.77 -7.36
N ASP A 170 35.42 5.64 -6.71
CA ASP A 170 36.26 6.80 -6.37
C ASP A 170 36.81 7.47 -7.63
N LEU A 171 36.82 8.80 -7.58
CA LEU A 171 37.32 9.67 -8.66
C LEU A 171 38.43 10.57 -8.12
N PRO A 172 39.49 10.86 -8.89
CA PRO A 172 39.74 10.40 -10.27
C PRO A 172 40.31 8.98 -10.35
N THR A 173 40.85 8.46 -9.26
CA THR A 173 41.48 7.15 -9.19
C THR A 173 40.68 6.25 -8.28
N LYS A 174 40.30 5.09 -8.79
CA LYS A 174 39.71 4.00 -8.01
C LYS A 174 40.72 3.46 -7.00
N GLY A 175 40.28 3.05 -5.83
CA GLY A 175 41.17 2.56 -4.78
C GLY A 175 40.44 2.11 -3.54
N GLU A 176 41.15 1.53 -2.59
CA GLU A 176 40.57 1.26 -1.27
C GLU A 176 40.27 2.56 -0.54
N ASN A 177 39.16 2.60 0.18
CA ASN A 177 38.79 3.73 1.01
C ASN A 177 38.12 3.25 2.32
N LEU A 178 37.97 4.16 3.27
CA LEU A 178 37.42 3.85 4.60
C LEU A 178 35.91 3.54 4.58
N LEU A 179 35.20 3.81 3.48
CA LEU A 179 33.82 3.37 3.31
C LEU A 179 33.76 1.85 3.02
N ALA A 180 34.80 1.26 2.42
CA ALA A 180 34.83 -0.17 2.13
C ALA A 180 33.61 -0.66 1.32
N LYS A 181 32.71 -1.46 1.91
CA LYS A 181 31.66 -2.22 1.19
C LYS A 181 30.30 -2.20 1.92
N ILE A 182 29.23 -2.18 1.14
CA ILE A 182 27.85 -2.47 1.59
C ILE A 182 27.30 -3.69 0.89
N LYS A 183 26.38 -4.37 1.57
CA LYS A 183 25.63 -5.50 1.03
C LYS A 183 24.13 -5.24 1.08
N PHE A 184 23.47 -5.38 -0.05
CA PHE A 184 22.02 -5.37 -0.19
C PHE A 184 21.41 -6.65 0.37
N THR A 185 20.32 -6.52 1.11
CA THR A 185 19.51 -7.65 1.58
C THR A 185 18.16 -7.64 0.86
N PRO A 186 17.85 -8.66 0.03
CA PRO A 186 16.54 -8.78 -0.62
C PRO A 186 15.40 -8.80 0.39
N GLN A 187 14.21 -8.41 -0.05
CA GLN A 187 13.00 -8.53 0.76
C GLN A 187 12.44 -9.95 0.69
N GLN A 188 11.71 -10.35 1.72
CA GLN A 188 11.06 -11.64 1.80
C GLN A 188 9.56 -11.49 1.54
N LEU A 189 9.05 -12.22 0.56
CA LEU A 189 7.65 -12.26 0.19
C LEU A 189 7.01 -13.56 0.70
N TYR A 190 5.93 -13.40 1.44
CA TYR A 190 5.06 -14.49 1.87
C TYR A 190 3.83 -14.54 0.98
N MET A 191 3.51 -15.73 0.46
CA MET A 191 2.33 -15.98 -0.35
C MET A 191 1.62 -17.23 0.16
N ASN A 192 0.29 -17.23 0.14
CA ASN A 192 -0.47 -18.37 0.59
C ASN A 192 -0.13 -19.62 -0.23
N GLY A 193 0.18 -20.73 0.45
CA GLY A 193 0.54 -22.01 -0.18
C GLY A 193 1.92 -22.05 -0.86
N LYS A 194 2.78 -21.04 -0.71
CA LYS A 194 4.14 -21.02 -1.25
C LYS A 194 5.18 -20.85 -0.14
N PRO A 195 6.40 -21.39 -0.28
CA PRO A 195 7.48 -21.07 0.64
C PRO A 195 7.82 -19.59 0.55
N MET A 196 8.46 -19.06 1.59
CA MET A 196 9.03 -17.71 1.61
C MET A 196 10.00 -17.53 0.42
N GLN A 197 9.86 -16.42 -0.31
CA GLN A 197 10.69 -16.12 -1.48
C GLN A 197 11.43 -14.80 -1.29
N GLU A 198 12.70 -14.76 -1.70
CA GLU A 198 13.43 -13.50 -1.81
C GLU A 198 13.02 -12.77 -3.10
N VAL A 199 12.69 -11.48 -2.98
CA VAL A 199 12.27 -10.64 -4.09
C VAL A 199 13.01 -9.31 -4.07
N PHE A 200 13.38 -8.85 -5.26
CA PHE A 200 13.83 -7.48 -5.48
C PHE A 200 12.72 -6.66 -6.16
N TRP A 201 12.13 -7.21 -7.22
CA TRP A 201 10.98 -6.65 -7.93
C TRP A 201 9.68 -7.34 -7.49
N LEU A 202 8.70 -6.53 -7.10
CA LEU A 202 7.32 -6.97 -6.90
C LEU A 202 6.48 -6.54 -8.10
N ALA A 203 5.85 -7.48 -8.79
CA ALA A 203 4.96 -7.20 -9.90
C ALA A 203 3.61 -6.66 -9.40
N ILE A 204 3.09 -5.63 -10.06
CA ILE A 204 1.70 -5.21 -9.89
C ILE A 204 0.79 -6.26 -10.56
N GLU A 205 -0.40 -6.48 -10.00
CA GLU A 205 -1.37 -7.42 -10.55
C GLU A 205 -1.74 -7.02 -11.99
N LEU A 206 -1.74 -8.00 -12.90
CA LEU A 206 -1.78 -7.77 -14.34
C LEU A 206 -3.08 -7.09 -14.80
N LYS A 207 -4.23 -7.50 -14.26
CA LYS A 207 -5.53 -6.91 -14.63
C LYS A 207 -5.63 -5.45 -14.20
N TRP A 208 -5.13 -5.11 -13.01
CA TRP A 208 -5.06 -3.73 -12.55
C TRP A 208 -4.11 -2.89 -13.40
N TYR A 209 -2.94 -3.45 -13.74
CA TYR A 209 -1.98 -2.78 -14.61
C TYR A 209 -2.55 -2.53 -16.01
N GLU A 210 -3.13 -3.54 -16.66
CA GLU A 210 -3.73 -3.42 -17.99
C GLU A 210 -4.91 -2.43 -18.01
N MET A 211 -5.76 -2.47 -16.98
CA MET A 211 -6.85 -1.52 -16.82
C MET A 211 -6.31 -0.10 -16.70
N ALA A 212 -5.33 0.14 -15.83
CA ALA A 212 -4.74 1.47 -15.67
C ALA A 212 -4.06 1.93 -16.97
N ALA A 213 -3.30 1.05 -17.64
CA ALA A 213 -2.59 1.37 -18.87
C ALA A 213 -3.52 1.72 -20.05
N SER A 214 -4.79 1.33 -20.00
CA SER A 214 -5.80 1.69 -20.99
C SER A 214 -6.39 3.09 -20.81
N LEU A 215 -6.15 3.74 -19.67
CA LEU A 215 -6.73 5.04 -19.34
C LEU A 215 -6.14 6.15 -20.20
N LYS A 216 -7.01 6.98 -20.77
CA LYS A 216 -6.61 8.25 -21.41
C LYS A 216 -6.61 9.35 -20.37
N VAL A 217 -5.43 9.89 -20.07
CA VAL A 217 -5.27 10.99 -19.13
C VAL A 217 -5.37 12.31 -19.89
N ILE A 218 -6.28 13.18 -19.43
CA ILE A 218 -6.35 14.58 -19.88
C ILE A 218 -5.82 15.43 -18.73
N LEU A 219 -4.69 16.10 -18.96
CA LEU A 219 -4.15 17.03 -17.98
C LEU A 219 -4.96 18.33 -18.00
N LEU A 220 -5.65 18.61 -16.90
CA LEU A 220 -6.32 19.88 -16.69
C LEU A 220 -5.39 20.78 -15.88
N ARG A 221 -5.12 21.98 -16.39
CA ARG A 221 -4.38 22.99 -15.63
C ARG A 221 -5.32 23.53 -14.55
N LEU A 222 -4.98 23.30 -13.28
CA LEU A 222 -5.64 23.99 -12.18
C LEU A 222 -5.30 25.49 -12.31
N SER A 223 -6.33 26.36 -12.41
CA SER A 223 -6.13 27.81 -12.49
C SER A 223 -5.53 28.33 -11.18
N GLU A 224 -4.73 29.39 -11.28
CA GLU A 224 -3.99 30.03 -10.17
C GLU A 224 -4.85 30.49 -8.98
N SER A 225 -6.19 30.43 -9.10
CA SER A 225 -7.15 30.88 -8.10
C SER A 225 -7.29 29.98 -6.86
N HIS A 226 -6.56 28.87 -6.76
CA HIS A 226 -6.74 27.85 -5.70
C HIS A 226 -5.45 27.49 -4.94
N PHE A 227 -4.40 28.32 -5.05
CA PHE A 227 -3.23 28.27 -4.18
C PHE A 227 -3.23 29.43 -3.18
#